data_AF-A0A6J5WSE2-F1
#
_entry.id   AF-A0A6J5WSE2-F1
#
_cell.length_a   1.000
_cell.length_b   1.000
_cell.length_c   1.000
_cell.angle_alpha   90.00
_cell.angle_beta   90.00
_cell.angle_gamma   90.00
#
_symmetry.space_group_name_H-M   'P 1'
#
loop_
_entity.id
_entity.type
_entity.pdbx_description
1 polymer ?
#
loop_
_entity_poly.entity_id
_entity_poly.type
_entity_poly.pdbx_seq_one_letter_code
_entity_poly.pdbx_strand_id
1 'polypeptide(L)'
;MEAEADVMIVGAGISGLATSLGLHRLGIRSLVLESSDSLRTTGNVNSSTVSGLPIFEMPLKAREKKVLIQVVSVDESGYFKLVHLADGTILKAKVLVGCDGLNSVVTKWLGFKQPAFTGRSAIGGRADFKRPHGFDPIFMRFFGNGVRSGVIPCDDKTVYTWVPSSQDR
;
A
#
# COMPACT_ATOMS: atom_id res chain seq x y z
N MET A 1 -12.01 -22.22 -17.65
CA MET A 1 -12.77 -22.48 -16.41
C MET A 1 -12.89 -21.15 -15.71
N GLU A 2 -14.06 -20.50 -15.75
CA GLU A 2 -14.28 -19.20 -15.10
C GLU A 2 -14.27 -19.41 -13.58
N ALA A 3 -13.33 -18.77 -12.87
CA ALA A 3 -13.31 -18.81 -11.43
C ALA A 3 -14.09 -17.60 -10.87
N GLU A 4 -15.09 -17.89 -10.03
CA GLU A 4 -15.93 -16.90 -9.36
C GLU A 4 -15.41 -16.67 -7.93
N ALA A 5 -15.27 -15.40 -7.54
CA ALA A 5 -14.95 -14.99 -6.18
C ALA A 5 -16.08 -14.13 -5.60
N ASP A 6 -16.43 -14.35 -4.33
CA ASP A 6 -17.43 -13.51 -3.65
C ASP A 6 -16.90 -12.08 -3.45
N VAL A 7 -15.67 -11.96 -2.92
CA VAL A 7 -14.98 -10.68 -2.76
C VAL A 7 -13.59 -10.77 -3.38
N MET A 8 -13.24 -9.79 -4.21
CA MET A 8 -11.93 -9.68 -4.83
C MET A 8 -11.26 -8.37 -4.44
N ILE A 9 -10.00 -8.43 -4.02
CA ILE A 9 -9.18 -7.29 -3.62
C ILE A 9 -8.05 -7.17 -4.62
N VAL A 10 -7.94 -6.00 -5.27
CA VAL A 10 -6.86 -5.72 -6.23
C VAL A 10 -5.80 -4.91 -5.51
N GLY A 11 -4.60 -5.46 -5.34
CA GLY A 11 -3.46 -4.89 -4.63
C GLY A 11 -3.28 -5.45 -3.22
N ALA A 12 -2.06 -5.89 -2.91
CA ALA A 12 -1.62 -6.42 -1.62
C ALA A 12 -0.70 -5.45 -0.88
N GLY A 13 -0.95 -4.14 -1.01
CA GLY A 13 -0.39 -3.13 -0.12
C GLY A 13 -0.99 -3.21 1.28
N ILE A 14 -0.62 -2.27 2.16
CA ILE A 14 -1.08 -2.21 3.56
C ILE A 14 -2.62 -2.26 3.63
N SER A 15 -3.32 -1.47 2.81
CA SER A 15 -4.79 -1.42 2.80
C SER A 15 -5.41 -2.73 2.31
N GLY A 16 -4.84 -3.36 1.27
CA GLY A 16 -5.36 -4.61 0.72
C GLY A 16 -5.22 -5.78 1.69
N LEU A 17 -4.05 -5.92 2.30
CA LEU A 17 -3.81 -6.96 3.31
C LEU A 17 -4.63 -6.74 4.59
N ALA A 18 -4.77 -5.48 5.04
CA ALA A 18 -5.61 -5.16 6.19
C ALA A 18 -7.10 -5.45 5.90
N THR A 19 -7.57 -5.13 4.69
CA THR A 19 -8.94 -5.45 4.25
C THR A 19 -9.17 -6.95 4.24
N SER A 20 -8.23 -7.71 3.64
CA SER A 20 -8.31 -9.16 3.54
C SER A 20 -8.36 -9.82 4.92
N LEU A 21 -7.48 -9.39 5.85
CA LEU A 21 -7.52 -9.84 7.24
C LEU A 21 -8.85 -9.52 7.93
N GLY A 22 -9.37 -8.30 7.73
CA GLY A 22 -10.66 -7.89 8.29
C GLY A 22 -11.79 -8.79 7.84
N LEU A 23 -11.85 -9.08 6.54
CA LEU A 23 -12.83 -10.01 5.96
C LEU A 23 -12.66 -11.43 6.49
N HIS A 24 -11.43 -11.92 6.58
CA HIS A 24 -11.13 -13.23 7.14
C HIS A 24 -11.60 -13.36 8.59
N ARG A 25 -11.38 -12.33 9.43
CA ARG A 25 -11.86 -12.30 10.84
C ARG A 25 -13.39 -12.32 10.94
N LEU A 26 -14.10 -11.90 9.89
CA LEU A 26 -15.55 -11.96 9.78
C LEU A 26 -16.04 -13.26 9.12
N GLY A 27 -15.14 -14.18 8.75
CA GLY A 27 -15.49 -15.42 8.05
C GLY A 27 -15.85 -15.23 6.57
N ILE A 28 -15.57 -14.05 6.00
CA ILE A 28 -15.82 -13.74 4.59
C ILE A 28 -14.58 -14.13 3.77
N ARG A 29 -14.79 -14.91 2.70
CA ARG A 29 -13.71 -15.31 1.81
C ARG A 29 -13.39 -14.20 0.82
N SER A 30 -12.12 -13.84 0.72
CA SER A 30 -11.58 -12.89 -0.25
C SER A 30 -10.50 -13.55 -1.12
N LEU A 31 -10.37 -13.05 -2.36
CA LEU A 31 -9.24 -13.31 -3.25
C LEU A 31 -8.40 -12.05 -3.38
N VAL A 32 -7.09 -12.12 -3.12
CA VAL A 32 -6.17 -11.00 -3.27
C VAL A 32 -5.34 -11.18 -4.53
N LEU A 33 -5.43 -10.21 -5.44
CA LEU A 33 -4.63 -10.13 -6.66
C LEU A 33 -3.50 -9.12 -6.45
N GLU A 34 -2.26 -9.50 -6.73
CA GLU A 34 -1.09 -8.63 -6.58
C GLU A 34 -0.19 -8.76 -7.80
N SER A 35 0.28 -7.63 -8.35
CA SER A 35 1.13 -7.65 -9.54
C SER A 35 2.60 -7.92 -9.24
N SER A 36 3.06 -7.72 -8.01
CA SER A 36 4.46 -7.83 -7.61
C SER A 36 4.76 -9.11 -6.83
N ASP A 37 5.82 -9.81 -7.25
CA ASP A 37 6.32 -11.03 -6.59
C ASP A 37 6.97 -10.77 -5.22
N SER A 38 7.28 -9.51 -4.90
CA SER A 38 7.87 -9.10 -3.63
C SER A 38 7.09 -7.98 -2.95
N LEU A 39 7.05 -8.02 -1.62
CA LEU A 39 6.64 -6.87 -0.83
C LEU A 39 7.68 -5.77 -1.06
N ARG A 40 7.25 -4.63 -1.59
CA ARG A 40 8.13 -3.46 -1.73
C ARG A 40 8.45 -2.92 -0.33
N THR A 41 9.70 -3.08 0.09
CA THR A 41 10.25 -2.49 1.33
C THR A 41 10.68 -1.04 1.14
N THR A 42 10.63 -0.52 -0.10
CA THR A 42 10.86 0.90 -0.42
C THR A 42 9.65 1.74 0.02
N GLY A 43 9.46 1.85 1.33
CA GLY A 43 8.36 2.58 1.94
C GLY A 43 8.87 3.79 2.70
N ASN A 44 8.22 4.94 2.49
CA ASN A 44 8.30 6.03 3.45
C ASN A 44 7.82 5.52 4.82
N VAL A 45 8.48 5.95 5.90
CA VAL A 45 7.98 5.63 7.24
C VAL A 45 6.72 6.48 7.48
N ASN A 46 5.58 5.81 7.57
CA ASN A 46 4.31 6.44 7.89
C ASN A 46 4.24 6.68 9.40
N SER A 47 3.62 7.77 9.85
CA SER A 47 3.48 8.04 11.29
C SER A 47 2.80 6.90 12.07
N SER A 48 1.98 6.08 11.40
CA SER A 48 1.32 4.90 11.99
C SER A 48 2.28 3.76 12.30
N THR A 49 3.46 3.72 11.69
CA THR A 49 4.53 2.77 12.05
C THR A 49 5.21 3.15 13.37
N VAL A 50 5.15 4.43 13.76
CA VAL A 50 5.75 4.96 15.00
C VAL A 50 4.92 4.58 16.24
N SER A 51 3.63 4.26 16.10
CA SER A 51 2.76 3.90 17.23
C SER A 51 2.87 2.43 17.68
N GLY A 52 4.00 1.75 17.42
CA GLY A 52 4.28 0.44 18.01
C GLY A 52 3.37 -0.72 17.53
N LEU A 53 2.58 -0.52 16.47
CA LEU A 53 1.89 -1.60 15.79
C LEU A 53 2.77 -2.04 14.62
N PRO A 54 3.42 -3.22 14.68
CA PRO A 54 4.19 -3.75 13.56
C PRO A 54 3.20 -4.23 12.48
N ILE A 55 2.66 -3.28 11.70
CA ILE A 55 1.87 -3.59 10.50
C ILE A 55 2.76 -4.30 9.47
N PHE A 56 4.08 -4.04 9.51
CA PHE A 56 5.08 -4.64 8.63
C PHE A 56 5.35 -6.13 8.90
N GLU A 57 5.02 -6.63 10.08
CA GLU A 57 5.20 -8.04 10.46
C GLU A 57 3.87 -8.69 10.84
N MET A 58 2.81 -8.47 10.06
CA MET A 58 1.75 -9.47 10.07
C MET A 58 2.24 -10.69 9.29
N PRO A 59 2.57 -11.82 9.94
CA PRO A 59 2.68 -13.06 9.22
C PRO A 59 1.29 -13.32 8.62
N LEU A 60 1.15 -13.15 7.31
CA LEU A 60 0.03 -13.70 6.57
C LEU A 60 0.10 -15.23 6.65
N LYS A 61 -0.32 -15.77 7.79
CA LYS A 61 -0.70 -17.19 7.98
C LYS A 61 -2.15 -17.42 7.58
N ALA A 62 -2.85 -16.40 7.07
CA ALA A 62 -4.21 -16.56 6.58
C ALA A 62 -4.18 -17.46 5.35
N ARG A 63 -5.14 -18.39 5.26
CA ARG A 63 -5.39 -19.28 4.10
C ARG A 63 -5.88 -18.49 2.87
N GLU A 64 -5.28 -17.34 2.61
CA GLU A 64 -5.67 -16.42 1.56
C GLU A 64 -4.94 -16.80 0.28
N LYS A 65 -5.72 -16.98 -0.78
CA LYS A 65 -5.17 -17.28 -2.10
C LYS A 65 -4.67 -15.96 -2.69
N LYS A 66 -3.40 -15.63 -2.44
CA LYS A 66 -2.72 -14.55 -3.16
C LYS A 66 -2.38 -15.05 -4.57
N VAL A 67 -2.79 -14.31 -5.59
CA VAL A 67 -2.41 -14.60 -6.99
C VAL A 67 -1.48 -13.50 -7.46
N LEU A 68 -0.29 -13.90 -7.90
CA LEU A 68 0.74 -13.01 -8.44
C LEU A 68 0.46 -12.74 -9.91
N ILE A 69 -0.46 -11.81 -10.16
CA ILE A 69 -0.85 -11.43 -11.51
C ILE A 69 -1.42 -10.02 -11.52
N GLN A 70 -1.07 -9.29 -12.58
CA GLN A 70 -1.55 -7.94 -12.79
C GLN A 70 -3.00 -7.95 -13.31
N VAL A 71 -3.83 -7.11 -12.70
CA VAL A 71 -5.14 -6.72 -13.26
C VAL A 71 -4.90 -5.63 -14.31
N VAL A 72 -5.46 -5.79 -15.51
CA VAL A 72 -5.26 -4.89 -16.65
C VAL A 72 -6.48 -4.03 -16.96
N SER A 73 -7.68 -4.56 -16.77
CA SER A 73 -8.94 -3.82 -16.90
C SER A 73 -10.03 -4.41 -16.03
N VAL A 74 -11.06 -3.61 -15.79
CA VAL A 74 -12.27 -4.01 -15.10
C VAL A 74 -13.45 -3.59 -15.96
N ASP A 75 -14.42 -4.49 -16.09
CA ASP A 75 -15.69 -4.27 -16.78
C ASP A 75 -16.85 -4.78 -15.90
N GLU A 76 -18.09 -4.53 -16.31
CA GLU A 76 -19.28 -5.03 -15.61
C GLU A 76 -20.14 -5.90 -16.52
N SER A 77 -20.69 -6.96 -15.94
CA SER A 77 -21.72 -7.79 -16.58
C SER A 77 -22.80 -8.15 -15.56
N GLY A 78 -23.94 -7.47 -15.65
CA GLY A 78 -25.02 -7.59 -14.68
C GLY A 78 -24.54 -7.22 -13.27
N TYR A 79 -24.68 -8.15 -12.33
CA TYR A 79 -24.23 -7.96 -10.94
C TYR A 79 -22.74 -8.23 -10.72
N PHE A 80 -22.05 -8.80 -11.72
CA PHE A 80 -20.65 -9.19 -11.59
C PHE A 80 -19.71 -8.14 -12.15
N LYS A 81 -18.54 -8.04 -11.51
CA LYS A 81 -17.39 -7.29 -12.00
C LYS A 81 -16.46 -8.26 -12.69
N LEU A 82 -16.13 -7.98 -13.94
CA LEU A 82 -15.22 -8.76 -14.76
C LEU A 82 -13.82 -8.19 -14.58
N VAL A 83 -12.92 -8.97 -14.00
CA VAL A 83 -11.54 -8.57 -13.72
C VAL A 83 -10.65 -9.26 -14.74
N HIS A 84 -10.11 -8.48 -15.66
CA HIS A 84 -9.23 -8.97 -16.71
C HIS A 84 -7.80 -8.99 -16.20
N LEU A 85 -7.15 -10.14 -16.34
CA LEU A 85 -5.78 -10.38 -15.90
C LEU A 85 -4.81 -10.32 -17.08
N ALA A 86 -3.54 -10.05 -16.79
CA ALA A 86 -2.50 -9.91 -17.80
C ALA A 86 -2.22 -11.18 -18.63
N ASP A 87 -2.58 -12.37 -18.11
CA ASP A 87 -2.48 -13.64 -18.81
C ASP A 87 -3.69 -13.93 -19.74
N GLY A 88 -4.64 -12.99 -19.84
CA GLY A 88 -5.88 -13.14 -20.59
C GLY A 88 -7.01 -13.82 -19.83
N THR A 89 -6.77 -14.29 -18.59
CA THR A 89 -7.82 -14.85 -17.73
C THR A 89 -8.81 -13.76 -17.32
N ILE A 90 -10.10 -14.10 -17.30
CA ILE A 90 -11.16 -13.23 -16.78
C ILE A 90 -11.73 -13.87 -15.51
N LEU A 91 -11.69 -13.13 -14.41
CA LEU A 91 -12.32 -13.52 -13.15
C LEU A 91 -13.61 -12.75 -12.93
N LYS A 92 -14.58 -13.40 -12.27
CA LYS A 92 -15.86 -12.78 -11.90
C LYS A 92 -15.90 -12.52 -10.40
N ALA A 93 -16.25 -11.30 -10.01
CA ALA A 93 -16.40 -10.91 -8.62
C ALA A 93 -17.79 -10.33 -8.34
N LYS A 94 -18.42 -10.70 -7.22
CA LYS A 94 -19.64 -10.03 -6.74
C LYS A 94 -19.31 -8.66 -6.15
N VAL A 95 -18.21 -8.61 -5.38
CA VAL A 95 -17.67 -7.37 -4.79
C VAL A 95 -16.21 -7.22 -5.21
N LEU A 96 -15.86 -6.03 -5.70
CA LEU A 96 -14.49 -5.66 -6.05
C LEU A 96 -14.01 -4.52 -5.13
N VAL A 97 -12.83 -4.67 -4.55
CA VAL A 97 -12.18 -3.67 -3.70
C VAL A 97 -10.87 -3.23 -4.34
N GLY A 98 -10.77 -1.95 -4.72
CA GLY A 98 -9.55 -1.35 -5.25
C GLY A 98 -8.58 -0.96 -4.15
N CYS A 99 -7.46 -1.67 -4.03
CA CYS A 99 -6.33 -1.41 -3.13
C CYS A 99 -5.00 -1.29 -3.92
N ASP A 100 -5.08 -0.92 -5.20
CA ASP A 100 -4.03 -0.94 -6.21
C ASP A 100 -3.28 0.41 -6.38
N GLY A 101 -3.43 1.29 -5.39
CA GLY A 101 -2.59 2.47 -5.20
C GLY A 101 -2.82 3.60 -6.23
N LEU A 102 -1.81 4.46 -6.41
CA LEU A 102 -1.92 5.70 -7.18
C LEU A 102 -2.28 5.47 -8.66
N ASN A 103 -1.78 4.37 -9.23
CA ASN A 103 -1.99 3.99 -10.63
C ASN A 103 -3.15 3.00 -10.81
N SER A 104 -4.14 3.07 -9.91
CA SER A 104 -5.23 2.11 -9.83
C SER A 104 -5.98 1.94 -11.17
N VAL A 105 -6.19 0.68 -11.55
CA VAL A 105 -7.06 0.28 -12.66
C VAL A 105 -8.52 0.40 -12.23
N VAL A 106 -8.81 0.12 -10.96
CA VAL A 106 -10.17 0.22 -10.40
C VAL A 106 -10.67 1.66 -10.40
N THR A 107 -9.85 2.65 -10.02
CA THR A 107 -10.26 4.06 -10.03
C THR A 107 -10.47 4.59 -11.44
N LYS A 108 -9.65 4.17 -12.40
CA LYS A 108 -9.83 4.49 -13.82
C LYS A 108 -11.16 3.98 -14.34
N TRP A 109 -11.48 2.73 -14.03
CA TRP A 109 -12.76 2.12 -14.39
C TRP A 109 -13.96 2.84 -13.76
N LEU A 110 -13.86 3.28 -12.50
CA LEU A 110 -14.89 4.09 -11.83
C LEU A 110 -14.99 5.54 -12.35
N GLY A 111 -14.16 5.96 -13.30
CA GLY A 111 -14.19 7.32 -13.86
C GLY A 111 -13.64 8.40 -12.92
N PHE A 112 -12.77 8.04 -11.96
CA PHE A 112 -12.17 9.01 -11.06
C PHE A 112 -11.19 9.91 -11.83
N LYS A 113 -11.08 11.18 -11.39
CA LYS A 113 -10.08 12.09 -11.95
C LYS A 113 -8.68 11.57 -11.65
N GLN A 114 -7.77 11.75 -12.61
CA GLN A 114 -6.37 11.39 -12.39
C GLN A 114 -5.77 12.19 -11.23
N PRO A 115 -4.84 11.61 -10.46
CA PRO A 115 -4.13 12.32 -9.40
C PRO A 115 -3.46 13.58 -9.95
N ALA A 116 -3.75 14.73 -9.33
CA ALA A 116 -3.11 15.98 -9.67
C ALA A 116 -1.79 16.14 -8.87
N PHE A 117 -0.74 16.60 -9.54
CA PHE A 117 0.50 16.98 -8.86
C PHE A 117 0.24 18.21 -7.98
N THR A 118 0.63 18.14 -6.70
CA THR A 118 0.34 19.18 -5.71
C THR A 118 1.35 20.33 -5.70
N GLY A 119 2.35 20.31 -6.60
CA GLY A 119 3.47 21.26 -6.57
C GLY A 119 4.49 20.98 -5.46
N ARG A 120 4.38 19.83 -4.77
CA ARG A 120 5.25 19.47 -3.65
C ARG A 120 5.93 18.13 -3.89
N SER A 121 7.19 18.06 -3.51
CA SER A 121 7.95 16.81 -3.46
C SER A 121 8.46 16.59 -2.05
N ALA A 122 8.88 15.36 -1.75
CA ALA A 122 9.61 15.06 -0.53
C ALA A 122 10.74 14.08 -0.85
N ILE A 123 11.91 14.35 -0.29
CA ILE A 123 13.04 13.45 -0.34
C ILE A 123 13.02 12.67 0.98
N GLY A 124 12.91 11.35 0.89
CA GLY A 124 13.03 10.44 2.01
C GLY A 124 14.37 9.71 1.97
N GLY A 125 14.97 9.48 3.13
CA GLY A 125 16.23 8.76 3.27
C GLY A 125 16.17 7.72 4.39
N ARG A 126 16.92 6.63 4.24
CA ARG A 126 17.19 5.66 5.31
C ARG A 126 18.68 5.67 5.59
N ALA A 127 19.04 5.81 6.86
CA ALA A 127 20.41 5.72 7.33
C ALA A 127 20.55 4.48 8.23
N ASP A 128 21.49 3.60 7.88
CA ASP A 128 21.83 2.41 8.64
C ASP A 128 23.18 2.60 9.34
N PHE A 129 23.21 2.33 10.64
CA PHE A 129 24.36 2.54 11.51
C PHE A 129 24.99 1.20 11.92
N LYS A 130 26.33 1.12 11.88
CA LYS A 130 27.08 -0.08 12.33
C LYS A 130 27.04 -0.27 13.85
N ARG A 131 26.84 0.81 14.59
CA ARG A 131 26.71 0.86 16.06
C ARG A 131 25.42 1.60 16.42
N PRO A 132 24.90 1.46 17.65
CA PRO A 132 23.70 2.20 18.05
C PRO A 132 23.84 3.70 17.79
N HIS A 133 22.83 4.31 17.18
CA HIS A 133 22.87 5.71 16.76
C HIS A 133 22.74 6.71 17.91
N GLY A 134 22.28 6.26 19.09
CA GLY A 134 22.18 7.09 20.29
C GLY A 134 21.02 8.11 20.33
N PHE A 135 20.27 8.30 19.24
CA PHE A 135 19.01 9.06 19.29
C PHE A 135 17.97 8.41 20.22
N ASP A 136 17.32 9.23 21.04
CA ASP A 136 16.11 8.85 21.77
C ASP A 136 14.99 8.45 20.78
N PRO A 137 14.06 7.54 21.13
CA PRO A 137 12.95 7.11 20.27
C PRO A 137 11.84 8.18 20.16
N ILE A 138 12.24 9.42 19.87
CA ILE A 138 11.39 10.58 19.71
C ILE A 138 11.36 10.99 18.25
N PHE A 139 10.18 11.39 17.80
CA PHE A 139 10.03 11.96 16.47
C PHE A 139 10.52 13.42 16.45
N MET A 140 11.67 13.64 15.82
CA MET A 140 12.29 14.96 15.70
C MET A 140 11.80 15.69 14.46
N ARG A 141 11.36 16.94 14.63
CA ARG A 141 10.94 17.82 13.54
C ARG A 141 11.70 19.14 13.61
N PHE A 142 12.27 19.54 12.49
CA PHE A 142 12.99 20.80 12.34
C PHE A 142 12.21 21.71 11.38
N PHE A 143 12.13 22.99 11.74
CA PHE A 143 11.43 24.01 10.98
C PHE A 143 12.35 25.22 10.80
N GLY A 144 12.49 25.71 9.56
CA GLY A 144 13.30 26.90 9.29
C GLY A 144 13.32 27.26 7.80
N ASN A 145 13.43 28.54 7.48
CA ASN A 145 13.51 29.07 6.10
C ASN A 145 12.49 28.49 5.10
N GLY A 146 11.24 28.26 5.54
CA GLY A 146 10.18 27.71 4.69
C GLY A 146 10.30 26.22 4.39
N VAL A 147 11.26 25.53 5.01
CA VAL A 147 11.49 24.09 4.89
C VAL A 147 11.14 23.40 6.21
N ARG A 148 10.62 22.17 6.09
CA ARG A 148 10.46 21.25 7.20
C ARG A 148 11.34 20.05 6.95
N SER A 149 11.96 19.50 7.98
CA SER A 149 12.63 18.20 7.91
C SER A 149 12.33 17.38 9.14
N GLY A 150 12.49 16.07 9.03
CA GLY A 150 12.21 15.14 10.11
C GLY A 150 13.21 14.02 10.17
N VAL A 151 13.39 13.52 11.39
CA VAL A 151 14.21 12.35 11.71
C VAL A 151 13.37 11.44 12.61
N ILE A 152 13.21 10.18 12.20
CA ILE A 152 12.54 9.13 12.96
C ILE A 152 13.54 8.00 13.21
N PRO A 153 14.01 7.83 14.45
CA PRO A 153 14.63 6.59 14.89
C PRO A 153 13.61 5.45 14.80
N CYS A 154 13.93 4.41 14.02
CA CYS A 154 13.07 3.23 13.84
C CYS A 154 13.43 2.11 14.82
N ASP A 155 14.72 1.94 15.06
CA ASP A 155 15.35 0.99 15.99
C ASP A 155 16.77 1.51 16.31
N ASP A 156 17.53 0.84 17.19
CA ASP A 156 18.87 1.30 17.61
C ASP A 156 19.85 1.62 16.47
N LYS A 157 19.66 1.05 15.27
CA LYS A 157 20.61 1.12 14.16
C LYS A 157 20.03 1.74 12.90
N THR A 158 18.75 2.08 12.87
CA THR A 158 18.10 2.59 11.67
C THR A 158 17.36 3.88 11.96
N VAL A 159 17.63 4.88 11.12
CA VAL A 159 16.95 6.16 11.14
C VAL A 159 16.34 6.43 9.78
N TYR A 160 15.10 6.91 9.75
CA TYR A 160 14.46 7.45 8.56
C TYR A 160 14.47 8.98 8.61
N THR A 161 14.74 9.62 7.48
CA THR A 161 14.77 11.07 7.35
C THR A 161 13.85 11.51 6.23
N TRP A 162 13.34 12.74 6.33
CA TRP A 162 12.69 13.37 5.19
C TRP A 162 12.91 14.87 5.14
N VAL A 163 12.81 15.40 3.92
CA VAL A 163 12.79 16.84 3.62
C VAL A 163 11.78 17.09 2.49
N PRO A 164 10.57 17.61 2.78
CA PRO A 164 9.70 18.19 1.75
C PRO A 164 10.36 19.38 1.05
N SER A 165 9.97 19.60 -0.21
CA SER A 165 10.26 20.84 -0.93
C SER A 165 9.69 22.04 -0.16
N SER A 166 10.36 23.19 -0.28
CA SER A 166 9.84 24.46 0.23
C SER A 166 8.45 24.73 -0.36
N GLN A 167 7.57 25.36 0.43
CA GLN A 167 6.39 25.99 -0.16
C GLN A 167 6.89 27.20 -0.94
N ASP A 168 6.83 27.15 -2.27
CA ASP A 168 6.77 28.38 -3.06
C ASP A 168 5.49 29.10 -2.63
N ARG A 169 5.65 30.30 -2.08
CA ARG A 169 4.53 31.19 -1.72
C ARG A 169 4.02 31.90 -2.96
#